data_AF-A0A2N1QLE3-F1
#
_entry.id   AF-A0A2N1QLE3-F1
#
_cell.length_a   1.000
_cell.length_b   1.000
_cell.length_c   1.000
_cell.angle_alpha   90.00
_cell.angle_beta   90.00
_cell.angle_gamma   90.00
#
_symmetry.space_group_name_H-M   'P 1'
#
loop_
_entity.id
_entity.type
_entity.pdbx_description
1 polymer ?
#
loop_
_entity_poly.entity_id
_entity_poly.type
_entity_poly.pdbx_seq_one_letter_code
_entity_poly.pdbx_strand_id
1 'polypeptide(L)'
;MGKNEENSVQLPPSGQFSPSEKSASFTENEEIVRRYFRWEPLDDPSFAHLIVGKGSIGGKGRSLLFAMAKLRDSGVETLKRVVFPPSLFIATDSFDSVVSQIPNLEALKEGSPEAIEEAFLATKLPDSVLGAIRKFLEKITDPIVVRSSSVLEDSLKYSFAGKYLSTFEFNGGDESLEERAAHVESDIKKIYARTFFPVAVAYRQKHGLGDDRMGIILMRVAGKWRGRYYYPTMAGVGFSRYYRR
;
A
#
# COMPACT_ATOMS: atom_id res chain seq x y z
N MET A 1 43.81 -36.56 -26.63
CA MET A 1 44.28 -35.35 -27.33
C MET A 1 43.08 -34.72 -28.03
N GLY A 2 42.46 -33.64 -27.57
CA GLY A 2 43.01 -32.43 -26.96
C GLY A 2 43.06 -31.32 -28.02
N LYS A 3 41.94 -30.61 -28.21
CA LYS A 3 41.91 -29.30 -28.87
C LYS A 3 40.99 -28.39 -28.05
N ASN A 4 41.59 -27.58 -27.19
CA ASN A 4 40.99 -26.39 -26.62
C ASN A 4 41.20 -25.26 -27.64
N GLU A 5 40.12 -24.66 -28.13
CA GLU A 5 40.16 -23.35 -28.76
C GLU A 5 39.88 -22.30 -27.67
N GLU A 6 40.91 -21.52 -27.34
CA GLU A 6 40.77 -20.29 -26.55
C GLU A 6 40.12 -19.21 -27.41
N ASN A 7 38.83 -18.93 -27.18
CA ASN A 7 38.23 -17.68 -27.61
C ASN A 7 38.27 -16.69 -26.45
N SER A 8 39.20 -15.74 -26.52
CA SER A 8 39.29 -14.59 -25.63
C SER A 8 38.13 -13.62 -25.93
N VAL A 9 37.16 -13.53 -25.01
CA VAL A 9 36.12 -12.50 -25.06
C VAL A 9 36.72 -11.21 -24.48
N GLN A 10 36.95 -10.22 -25.34
CA GLN A 10 37.30 -8.86 -24.92
C GLN A 10 36.12 -8.25 -24.13
N LEU A 11 36.38 -7.88 -22.87
CA LEU A 11 35.47 -7.05 -22.08
C LEU A 11 35.40 -5.63 -22.68
N PRO A 12 34.22 -4.99 -22.74
CA PRO A 12 34.13 -3.61 -23.19
C PRO A 12 34.85 -2.67 -22.20
N PRO A 13 35.42 -1.55 -22.66
CA PRO A 13 36.12 -0.62 -21.80
C PRO A 13 35.17 -0.10 -20.72
N SER A 14 35.67 -0.06 -19.49
CA SER A 14 34.98 0.53 -18.34
C SER A 14 34.65 1.99 -18.65
N GLY A 15 33.37 2.28 -18.89
CA GLY A 15 32.88 3.64 -19.03
C GLY A 15 33.23 4.46 -17.79
N GLN A 16 34.14 5.41 -17.93
CA GLN A 16 34.36 6.44 -16.93
C GLN A 16 33.17 7.40 -16.98
N PHE A 17 32.21 7.21 -16.08
CA PHE A 17 31.17 8.22 -15.84
C PHE A 17 31.82 9.48 -15.27
N SER A 18 31.53 10.62 -15.90
CA SER A 18 32.09 11.91 -15.51
C SER A 18 31.61 12.33 -14.11
N PRO A 19 32.42 13.03 -13.30
CA PRO A 19 32.01 13.52 -11.98
C PRO A 19 30.75 14.41 -12.01
N SER A 20 30.52 15.11 -13.12
CA SER A 20 29.35 15.97 -13.35
C SER A 20 28.04 15.19 -13.44
N GLU A 21 28.01 14.03 -14.12
CA GLU A 21 26.81 13.21 -14.26
C GLU A 21 26.37 12.58 -12.93
N LYS A 22 27.34 12.18 -12.09
CA LYS A 22 27.03 11.72 -10.73
C LYS A 22 26.37 12.85 -9.94
N SER A 23 26.96 14.04 -9.90
CA SER A 23 26.44 15.17 -9.11
C SER A 23 25.03 15.64 -9.55
N ALA A 24 24.74 15.63 -10.86
CA ALA A 24 23.43 15.95 -11.41
C ALA A 24 22.38 14.87 -11.05
N SER A 25 22.77 13.58 -11.10
CA SER A 25 21.87 12.50 -10.72
C SER A 25 21.56 12.47 -9.21
N PHE A 26 22.49 12.93 -8.36
CA PHE A 26 22.26 13.05 -6.91
C PHE A 26 21.27 14.18 -6.59
N THR A 27 21.42 15.34 -7.24
CA THR A 27 20.52 16.49 -7.07
C THR A 27 19.11 16.22 -7.59
N GLU A 28 18.98 15.52 -8.72
CA GLU A 28 17.67 15.11 -9.27
C GLU A 28 16.93 14.13 -8.35
N ASN A 29 17.63 13.15 -7.77
CA ASN A 29 17.02 12.21 -6.81
C ASN A 29 16.56 12.92 -5.52
N GLU A 30 17.33 13.87 -5.00
CA GLU A 30 16.90 14.68 -3.86
C GLU A 30 15.68 15.54 -4.18
N GLU A 31 15.59 16.09 -5.38
CA GLU A 31 14.43 16.87 -5.82
C GLU A 31 13.19 16.01 -5.97
N ILE A 32 13.31 14.80 -6.52
CA ILE A 32 12.21 13.83 -6.60
C ILE A 32 11.73 13.42 -5.20
N VAL A 33 12.65 13.15 -4.27
CA VAL A 33 12.33 12.83 -2.87
C VAL A 33 11.63 14.01 -2.19
N ARG A 34 12.12 15.24 -2.38
CA ARG A 34 11.46 16.45 -1.86
C ARG A 34 10.07 16.62 -2.44
N ARG A 35 9.89 16.40 -3.75
CA ARG A 35 8.59 16.48 -4.42
C ARG A 35 7.65 15.40 -3.89
N TYR A 36 8.13 14.18 -3.66
CA TYR A 36 7.34 13.10 -3.07
C TYR A 36 6.77 13.50 -1.70
N PHE A 37 7.60 14.04 -0.80
CA PHE A 37 7.18 14.44 0.55
C PHE A 37 6.40 15.76 0.62
N ARG A 38 6.46 16.62 -0.41
CA ARG A 38 5.65 17.85 -0.48
C ARG A 38 4.32 17.66 -1.19
N TRP A 39 4.21 16.65 -2.05
CA TRP A 39 3.02 16.43 -2.86
C TRP A 39 1.91 15.80 -2.02
N GLU A 40 0.83 16.53 -1.81
CA GLU A 40 -0.33 16.04 -1.06
C GLU A 40 -1.40 15.46 -2.02
N PRO A 41 -1.71 14.15 -1.94
CA PRO A 41 -2.65 13.52 -2.86
C PRO A 41 -4.07 14.10 -2.80
N LEU A 42 -4.48 14.65 -1.65
CA LEU A 42 -5.79 15.29 -1.47
C LEU A 42 -5.91 16.61 -2.23
N ASP A 43 -4.79 17.26 -2.55
CA ASP A 43 -4.76 18.53 -3.28
C ASP A 43 -4.67 18.33 -4.81
N ASP A 44 -4.44 17.10 -5.30
CA ASP A 44 -4.45 16.78 -6.73
C ASP A 44 -5.86 16.36 -7.17
N PRO A 45 -6.56 17.14 -8.02
CA PRO A 45 -7.93 16.82 -8.48
C PRO A 45 -8.05 15.46 -9.18
N SER A 46 -6.95 14.95 -9.74
CA SER A 46 -6.90 13.65 -10.41
C SER A 46 -7.01 12.48 -9.43
N PHE A 47 -6.76 12.70 -8.14
CA PHE A 47 -6.70 11.64 -7.14
C PHE A 47 -7.56 11.90 -5.91
N ALA A 48 -7.90 13.16 -5.60
CA ALA A 48 -8.73 13.52 -4.45
C ALA A 48 -10.04 12.72 -4.38
N HIS A 49 -10.68 12.45 -5.52
CA HIS A 49 -11.92 11.67 -5.61
C HIS A 49 -11.77 10.17 -5.29
N LEU A 50 -10.54 9.66 -5.25
CA LEU A 50 -10.21 8.28 -4.85
C LEU A 50 -9.99 8.17 -3.34
N ILE A 51 -9.92 9.29 -2.62
CA ILE A 51 -9.58 9.34 -1.20
C ILE A 51 -10.83 9.68 -0.39
N VAL A 52 -11.06 8.93 0.68
CA VAL A 52 -12.09 9.21 1.69
C VAL A 52 -11.42 9.52 3.03
N GLY A 53 -11.88 10.59 3.68
CA GLY A 53 -11.32 11.07 4.94
C GLY A 53 -10.25 12.15 4.78
N LYS A 54 -9.53 12.41 5.86
CA LYS A 54 -8.52 13.46 6.01
C LYS A 54 -7.24 12.93 6.62
N GLY A 55 -6.14 13.64 6.38
CA GLY A 55 -4.81 13.24 6.84
C GLY A 55 -4.10 12.34 5.84
N SER A 56 -3.17 11.53 6.33
CA SER A 56 -2.35 10.68 5.47
C SER A 56 -3.15 9.46 4.97
N ILE A 57 -2.81 8.96 3.78
CA ILE A 57 -3.28 7.65 3.28
C ILE A 57 -2.21 6.55 3.48
N GLY A 58 -1.17 6.84 4.26
CA GLY A 58 -0.02 5.97 4.52
C GLY A 58 0.94 5.82 3.33
N GLY A 59 2.08 5.18 3.59
CA GLY A 59 3.20 5.07 2.64
C GLY A 59 2.84 4.31 1.36
N LYS A 60 2.13 3.16 1.45
CA LYS A 60 1.69 2.42 0.26
C LYS A 60 0.70 3.21 -0.59
N GLY A 61 -0.25 3.88 0.07
CA GLY A 61 -1.25 4.71 -0.60
C GLY A 61 -0.59 5.88 -1.34
N ARG A 62 0.25 6.64 -0.63
CA ARG A 62 0.99 7.78 -1.18
C ARG A 62 1.91 7.35 -2.32
N SER A 63 2.69 6.29 -2.14
CA SER A 63 3.59 5.75 -3.17
C SER A 63 2.84 5.30 -4.42
N LEU A 64 1.69 4.65 -4.27
CA LEU A 64 0.89 4.21 -5.40
C LEU A 64 0.34 5.40 -6.19
N LEU A 65 -0.30 6.37 -5.51
CA LEU A 65 -0.83 7.56 -6.19
C LEU A 65 0.29 8.41 -6.80
N PHE A 66 1.46 8.50 -6.16
CA PHE A 66 2.61 9.20 -6.72
C PHE A 66 3.13 8.51 -7.98
N ALA A 67 3.18 7.18 -8.02
CA ALA A 67 3.53 6.43 -9.22
C ALA A 67 2.52 6.66 -10.36
N MET A 68 1.23 6.72 -10.03
CA MET A 68 0.16 7.07 -10.99
C MET A 68 0.36 8.48 -11.55
N ALA A 69 0.66 9.46 -10.70
CA ALA A 69 0.94 10.84 -11.10
C ALA A 69 2.15 10.92 -12.04
N LYS A 70 3.24 10.20 -11.71
CA LYS A 70 4.44 10.16 -12.55
C LYS A 70 4.21 9.50 -13.90
N LEU A 71 3.40 8.44 -13.98
CA LEU A 71 3.05 7.81 -15.25
C LEU A 71 2.19 8.72 -16.12
N ARG A 72 1.18 9.37 -15.53
CA ARG A 72 0.37 10.41 -16.18
C ARG A 72 1.24 11.50 -16.80
N ASP A 73 2.22 11.98 -16.04
CA ASP A 73 3.09 13.10 -16.42
C ASP A 73 4.28 12.67 -17.31
N SER A 74 4.48 11.38 -17.55
CA SER A 74 5.72 10.86 -18.18
C SER A 74 5.87 11.22 -19.66
N GLY A 75 4.76 11.41 -20.39
CA GLY A 75 4.77 11.59 -21.85
C GLY A 75 5.25 10.36 -22.66
N VAL A 76 5.66 9.27 -22.00
CA VAL A 76 6.20 8.07 -22.66
C VAL A 76 5.06 7.20 -23.17
N GLU A 77 5.00 7.00 -24.49
CA GLU A 77 3.90 6.29 -25.16
C GLU A 77 3.70 4.86 -24.64
N THR A 78 4.79 4.14 -24.36
CA THR A 78 4.70 2.77 -23.83
C THR A 78 4.09 2.70 -22.43
N LEU A 79 4.28 3.74 -21.62
CA LEU A 79 3.77 3.81 -20.24
C LEU A 79 2.28 4.16 -20.19
N LYS A 80 1.70 4.72 -21.26
CA LYS A 80 0.25 4.98 -21.36
C LYS A 80 -0.61 3.71 -21.32
N ARG A 81 0.00 2.53 -21.56
CA ARG A 81 -0.68 1.22 -21.49
C ARG A 81 -0.73 0.65 -20.07
N VAL A 82 -0.06 1.28 -19.10
CA VAL A 82 -0.11 0.85 -17.71
C VAL A 82 -1.48 1.17 -17.13
N VAL A 83 -2.19 0.14 -16.68
CA VAL A 83 -3.51 0.27 -16.07
C VAL A 83 -3.40 0.02 -14.57
N PHE A 84 -3.94 0.95 -13.79
CA PHE A 84 -4.11 0.77 -12.36
C PHE A 84 -5.48 0.17 -12.07
N PRO A 85 -5.57 -0.87 -11.22
CA PRO A 85 -6.87 -1.38 -10.81
C PRO A 85 -7.69 -0.30 -10.08
N PRO A 86 -9.03 -0.28 -10.26
CA PRO A 86 -9.91 0.55 -9.46
C PRO A 86 -9.57 0.42 -7.97
N SER A 87 -9.36 1.56 -7.32
CA SER A 87 -8.89 1.65 -5.94
C SER A 87 -9.60 2.78 -5.19
N LEU A 88 -9.83 2.57 -3.90
CA LEU A 88 -10.31 3.54 -2.91
C LEU A 88 -9.27 3.61 -1.78
N PHE A 89 -8.93 4.82 -1.36
CA PHE A 89 -7.94 5.08 -0.32
C PHE A 89 -8.65 5.70 0.89
N ILE A 90 -8.53 5.07 2.06
CA ILE A 90 -9.10 5.59 3.31
C ILE A 90 -7.97 6.22 4.12
N ALA A 91 -8.15 7.48 4.49
CA ALA A 91 -7.17 8.25 5.25
C ALA A 91 -7.17 7.88 6.75
N THR A 92 -6.14 8.36 7.46
CA THR A 92 -5.86 7.99 8.85
C THR A 92 -6.87 8.51 9.86
N ASP A 93 -7.68 9.51 9.53
CA ASP A 93 -8.76 9.97 10.42
C ASP A 93 -9.79 8.88 10.72
N SER A 94 -10.01 7.94 9.79
CA SER A 94 -10.81 6.74 10.02
C SER A 94 -10.21 5.84 11.11
N PHE A 95 -8.88 5.67 11.10
CA PHE A 95 -8.17 4.92 12.14
C PHE A 95 -8.28 5.64 13.49
N ASP A 96 -8.03 6.95 13.50
CA ASP A 96 -8.10 7.77 14.71
C ASP A 96 -9.53 7.71 15.32
N SER A 97 -10.56 7.75 14.48
CA SER A 97 -11.97 7.64 14.89
C SER A 97 -12.32 6.27 15.50
N VAL A 98 -11.73 5.18 15.00
CA VAL A 98 -11.92 3.84 15.57
C VAL A 98 -11.22 3.74 16.91
N VAL A 99 -9.96 4.17 16.98
CA VAL A 99 -9.15 4.10 18.20
C VAL A 99 -9.79 4.93 19.32
N SER A 100 -10.37 6.10 19.02
CA SER A 100 -11.03 6.94 20.04
C SER A 100 -12.26 6.31 20.68
N GLN A 101 -12.86 5.27 20.07
CA GLN A 101 -14.00 4.55 20.64
C GLN A 101 -13.58 3.51 21.68
N ILE A 102 -12.28 3.23 21.80
CA ILE A 102 -11.74 2.21 22.71
C ILE A 102 -11.32 2.89 24.03
N PRO A 103 -12.05 2.69 25.14
CA PRO A 103 -11.89 3.49 26.36
C PRO A 103 -10.59 3.25 27.13
N ASN A 104 -9.95 2.08 26.97
CA ASN A 104 -8.69 1.76 27.66
C ASN A 104 -7.70 1.07 26.71
N LEU A 105 -7.16 1.85 25.78
CA LEU A 105 -6.23 1.37 24.75
C LEU A 105 -4.91 0.85 25.35
N GLU A 106 -4.42 1.43 26.44
CA GLU A 106 -3.17 0.98 27.06
C GLU A 106 -3.32 -0.38 27.73
N ALA A 107 -4.39 -0.61 28.49
CA ALA A 107 -4.67 -1.95 29.02
C ALA A 107 -4.93 -2.97 27.89
N LEU A 108 -5.53 -2.53 26.78
CA LEU A 108 -5.77 -3.38 25.63
C LEU A 108 -4.46 -3.87 24.99
N LYS A 109 -3.41 -3.03 24.96
CA LYS A 109 -2.08 -3.40 24.44
C LYS A 109 -1.40 -4.53 25.23
N GLU A 110 -1.77 -4.71 26.49
CA GLU A 110 -1.30 -5.81 27.35
C GLU A 110 -2.14 -7.09 27.20
N GLY A 111 -3.28 -6.99 26.52
CA GLY A 111 -4.19 -8.10 26.27
C GLY A 111 -3.71 -9.09 25.19
N SER A 112 -4.48 -10.17 25.01
CA SER A 112 -4.22 -11.12 23.94
C SER A 112 -4.61 -10.53 22.56
N PRO A 113 -3.98 -10.99 21.46
CA PRO A 113 -4.38 -10.63 20.10
C PRO A 113 -5.90 -10.71 19.84
N GLU A 114 -6.55 -11.72 20.40
CA GLU A 114 -7.99 -11.97 20.27
C GLU A 114 -8.81 -10.87 20.98
N ALA A 115 -8.45 -10.53 22.22
CA ALA A 115 -9.12 -9.46 22.97
C ALA A 115 -8.94 -8.09 22.27
N ILE A 116 -7.76 -7.84 21.70
CA ILE A 116 -7.51 -6.65 20.87
C ILE A 116 -8.45 -6.67 19.66
N GLU A 117 -8.48 -7.77 18.90
CA GLU A 117 -9.32 -7.87 17.70
C GLU A 117 -10.81 -7.70 18.01
N GLU A 118 -11.32 -8.32 19.07
CA GLU A 118 -12.70 -8.17 19.54
C GLU A 118 -13.05 -6.72 19.87
N ALA A 119 -12.18 -6.02 20.61
CA ALA A 119 -12.40 -4.61 20.96
C ALA A 119 -12.49 -3.72 19.72
N PHE A 120 -11.63 -3.96 18.72
CA PHE A 120 -11.69 -3.22 17.45
C PHE A 120 -12.93 -3.58 16.63
N LEU A 121 -13.34 -4.85 16.58
CA LEU A 121 -14.54 -5.27 15.85
C LEU A 121 -15.83 -4.66 16.43
N ALA A 122 -15.86 -4.37 17.73
CA ALA A 122 -16.98 -3.70 18.40
C ALA A 122 -17.11 -2.20 18.09
N THR A 123 -16.09 -1.58 17.47
CA THR A 123 -16.14 -0.18 17.03
C THR A 123 -16.89 -0.01 15.71
N LYS A 124 -17.23 1.23 15.38
CA LYS A 124 -17.83 1.63 14.09
C LYS A 124 -16.84 2.42 13.24
N LEU A 125 -16.84 2.15 11.93
CA LEU A 125 -16.20 3.05 10.97
C LEU A 125 -17.03 4.32 10.78
N PRO A 126 -16.41 5.45 10.37
CA PRO A 126 -17.16 6.65 10.01
C PRO A 126 -18.15 6.39 8.88
N ASP A 127 -19.34 7.02 8.93
CA ASP A 127 -20.38 6.86 7.90
C ASP A 127 -19.90 7.24 6.50
N SER A 128 -19.00 8.22 6.40
CA SER A 128 -18.36 8.62 5.14
C SER A 128 -17.55 7.48 4.51
N VAL A 129 -16.82 6.72 5.34
CA VAL A 129 -16.03 5.56 4.92
C VAL A 129 -16.95 4.41 4.50
N LEU A 130 -17.97 4.11 5.31
CA LEU A 130 -18.97 3.08 4.98
C LEU A 130 -19.71 3.40 3.67
N GLY A 131 -20.10 4.65 3.46
CA GLY A 131 -20.72 5.11 2.22
C GLY A 131 -19.78 5.01 1.01
N ALA A 132 -18.49 5.30 1.18
CA ALA A 132 -17.49 5.16 0.12
C ALA A 132 -17.23 3.68 -0.24
N ILE A 133 -17.17 2.79 0.75
CA ILE A 133 -17.04 1.34 0.56
C ILE A 133 -18.21 0.81 -0.28
N ARG A 134 -19.46 1.15 0.09
CA ARG A 134 -20.65 0.74 -0.69
C ARG A 134 -20.57 1.20 -2.15
N LYS A 135 -20.30 2.49 -2.37
CA LYS A 135 -20.16 3.07 -3.73
C LYS A 135 -19.05 2.41 -4.55
N PHE A 136 -17.97 1.96 -3.90
CA PHE A 136 -16.89 1.23 -4.55
C PHE A 136 -17.34 -0.18 -4.95
N LEU A 137 -17.97 -0.91 -4.03
CA LEU A 137 -18.43 -2.28 -4.22
C LEU A 137 -19.64 -2.42 -5.17
N GLU A 138 -20.43 -1.36 -5.34
CA GLU A 138 -21.49 -1.27 -6.36
C GLU A 138 -20.92 -1.40 -7.79
N LYS A 139 -19.72 -0.87 -8.01
CA LYS A 139 -19.08 -0.83 -9.34
C LYS A 139 -18.16 -2.01 -9.61
N ILE A 140 -17.83 -2.78 -8.58
CA ILE A 140 -16.77 -3.80 -8.62
C ILE A 140 -17.36 -5.10 -8.10
N THR A 141 -17.55 -6.06 -8.99
CA THR A 141 -18.01 -7.42 -8.66
C THR A 141 -16.87 -8.43 -8.62
N ASP A 142 -15.70 -8.08 -9.18
CA ASP A 142 -14.50 -8.91 -9.11
C ASP A 142 -13.90 -8.93 -7.69
N PRO A 143 -13.11 -9.94 -7.31
CA PRO A 143 -12.44 -9.99 -6.01
C PRO A 143 -11.63 -8.72 -5.71
N ILE A 144 -11.61 -8.34 -4.44
CA ILE A 144 -10.89 -7.15 -3.96
C ILE A 144 -9.83 -7.56 -2.93
N VAL A 145 -8.92 -6.64 -2.66
CA VAL A 145 -7.94 -6.73 -1.60
C VAL A 145 -8.08 -5.51 -0.69
N VAL A 146 -8.11 -5.73 0.62
CA VAL A 146 -8.04 -4.68 1.64
C VAL A 146 -6.61 -4.65 2.18
N ARG A 147 -5.91 -3.55 1.97
CA ARG A 147 -4.47 -3.45 2.29
C ARG A 147 -4.22 -2.38 3.33
N SER A 148 -3.43 -2.74 4.33
CA SER A 148 -2.79 -1.82 5.26
C SER A 148 -1.85 -0.84 4.55
N SER A 149 -1.92 0.44 4.91
CA SER A 149 -1.01 1.49 4.46
C SER A 149 -0.55 2.29 5.69
N SER A 150 0.58 1.88 6.27
CA SER A 150 1.11 2.50 7.51
C SER A 150 1.73 3.86 7.22
N VAL A 151 1.59 4.81 8.14
CA VAL A 151 2.27 6.12 8.03
C VAL A 151 3.77 5.97 8.27
N LEU A 152 4.18 5.05 9.15
CA LEU A 152 5.60 4.79 9.41
C LEU A 152 6.34 4.17 8.20
N GLU A 153 5.61 3.54 7.26
CA GLU A 153 6.16 3.08 5.96
C GLU A 153 6.62 4.22 5.05
N ASP A 154 6.17 5.45 5.29
CA ASP A 154 6.59 6.62 4.52
C ASP A 154 7.98 7.13 4.94
N SER A 155 8.65 6.45 5.88
CA SER A 155 10.02 6.75 6.29
C SER A 155 11.04 6.00 5.42
N LEU A 156 12.01 6.74 4.86
CA LEU A 156 13.11 6.18 4.06
C LEU A 156 13.98 5.15 4.84
N LYS A 157 13.86 5.13 6.17
CA LYS A 157 14.69 4.34 7.09
C LYS A 157 14.04 3.02 7.53
N TYR A 158 12.70 2.92 7.53
CA TYR A 158 12.00 1.77 8.09
C TYR A 158 11.00 1.18 7.10
N SER A 159 11.37 0.05 6.51
CA SER A 159 10.44 -0.72 5.68
C SER A 159 9.61 -1.67 6.56
N PHE A 160 8.33 -1.36 6.75
CA PHE A 160 7.35 -2.35 7.26
C PHE A 160 6.81 -3.25 6.15
N ALA A 161 7.43 -3.24 4.97
CA ALA A 161 7.00 -4.06 3.83
C ALA A 161 6.85 -5.53 4.25
N GLY A 162 5.63 -6.06 4.06
CA GLY A 162 5.28 -7.45 4.36
C GLY A 162 4.90 -7.75 5.81
N LYS A 163 4.83 -6.77 6.70
CA LYS A 163 4.51 -7.00 8.13
C LYS A 163 3.04 -6.78 8.49
N TYR A 164 2.34 -5.96 7.72
CA TYR A 164 0.93 -5.67 7.95
C TYR A 164 0.01 -6.46 7.02
N LEU A 165 -1.15 -6.84 7.56
CA LEU A 165 -2.13 -7.71 6.91
C LEU A 165 -2.63 -7.11 5.59
N SER A 166 -2.83 -7.98 4.61
CA SER A 166 -3.70 -7.74 3.44
C SER A 166 -4.68 -8.89 3.37
N THR A 167 -5.97 -8.58 3.36
CA THR A 167 -7.04 -9.57 3.25
C THR A 167 -7.63 -9.54 1.84
N PHE A 168 -8.05 -10.70 1.36
CA PHE A 168 -8.66 -10.85 0.05
C PHE A 168 -10.11 -11.25 0.25
N GLU A 169 -11.01 -10.42 -0.27
CA GLU A 169 -12.44 -10.71 -0.26
C GLU A 169 -12.86 -11.24 -1.62
N PHE A 170 -13.34 -12.47 -1.61
CA PHE A 170 -13.92 -13.11 -2.77
C PHE A 170 -15.35 -12.59 -2.89
N ASN A 171 -15.57 -11.58 -3.73
CA ASN A 171 -16.90 -11.05 -4.07
C ASN A 171 -17.73 -12.12 -4.82
N GLY A 172 -18.12 -13.19 -4.12
CA GLY A 172 -18.73 -14.40 -4.66
C GLY A 172 -20.22 -14.25 -4.96
N GLY A 173 -20.69 -15.02 -5.94
CA GLY A 173 -21.89 -14.74 -6.75
C GLY A 173 -23.28 -14.90 -6.13
N ASP A 174 -23.45 -14.70 -4.82
CA ASP A 174 -24.76 -14.58 -4.16
C ASP A 174 -24.76 -13.55 -2.99
N GLU A 175 -23.63 -12.96 -2.64
CA GLU A 175 -23.55 -12.01 -1.52
C GLU A 175 -24.16 -10.65 -1.90
N SER A 176 -25.04 -10.14 -1.04
CA SER A 176 -25.58 -8.80 -1.16
C SER A 176 -24.49 -7.74 -1.00
N LEU A 177 -24.75 -6.53 -1.50
CA LEU A 177 -23.85 -5.39 -1.33
C LEU A 177 -23.53 -5.12 0.15
N GLU A 178 -24.51 -5.30 1.04
CA GLU A 178 -24.34 -5.04 2.48
C GLU A 178 -23.47 -6.11 3.16
N GLU A 179 -23.61 -7.39 2.79
CA GLU A 179 -22.74 -8.46 3.30
C GLU A 179 -21.28 -8.21 2.88
N ARG A 180 -21.07 -7.88 1.60
CA ARG A 180 -19.74 -7.53 1.08
C ARG A 180 -19.15 -6.31 1.76
N ALA A 181 -19.97 -5.28 2.01
CA ALA A 181 -19.54 -4.08 2.74
C ALA A 181 -19.18 -4.39 4.19
N ALA A 182 -19.94 -5.27 4.85
CA ALA A 182 -19.68 -5.72 6.22
C ALA A 182 -18.37 -6.53 6.33
N HIS A 183 -18.05 -7.36 5.33
CA HIS A 183 -16.76 -8.06 5.26
C HIS A 183 -15.60 -7.07 5.16
N VAL A 184 -15.69 -6.08 4.26
CA VAL A 184 -14.67 -5.03 4.13
C VAL A 184 -14.53 -4.21 5.41
N GLU A 185 -15.64 -3.84 6.07
CA GLU A 185 -15.60 -3.16 7.36
C GLU A 185 -14.87 -3.99 8.42
N SER A 186 -15.20 -5.28 8.53
CA SER A 186 -14.57 -6.22 9.46
C SER A 186 -13.07 -6.30 9.22
N ASP A 187 -12.66 -6.43 7.97
CA ASP A 187 -11.26 -6.48 7.56
C ASP A 187 -10.49 -5.21 7.89
N ILE A 188 -11.08 -4.03 7.67
CA ILE A 188 -10.48 -2.75 8.06
C ILE A 188 -10.24 -2.72 9.57
N LYS A 189 -11.24 -3.10 10.36
CA LYS A 189 -11.14 -3.11 11.83
C LYS A 189 -10.08 -4.11 12.32
N LYS A 190 -9.98 -5.29 11.70
CA LYS A 190 -8.91 -6.26 11.96
C LYS A 190 -7.54 -5.70 11.59
N ILE A 191 -7.40 -5.03 10.46
CA ILE A 191 -6.14 -4.38 10.05
C ILE A 191 -5.73 -3.31 11.09
N TYR A 192 -6.68 -2.51 11.57
CA TYR A 192 -6.42 -1.53 12.62
C TYR A 192 -5.99 -2.20 13.93
N ALA A 193 -6.69 -3.26 14.37
CA ALA A 193 -6.35 -4.04 15.56
C ALA A 193 -4.91 -4.56 15.54
N ARG A 194 -4.44 -5.03 14.38
CA ARG A 194 -3.08 -5.58 14.19
C ARG A 194 -1.97 -4.57 14.50
N THR A 195 -2.25 -3.27 14.43
CA THR A 195 -1.28 -2.24 14.83
C THR A 195 -1.00 -2.25 16.34
N PHE A 196 -1.90 -2.83 17.14
CA PHE A 196 -1.77 -2.94 18.60
C PHE A 196 -1.29 -4.32 19.07
N PHE A 197 -1.08 -5.26 18.16
CA PHE A 197 -0.63 -6.61 18.53
C PHE A 197 0.78 -6.57 19.14
N PRO A 198 1.12 -7.47 20.08
CA PRO A 198 2.41 -7.49 20.76
C PRO A 198 3.62 -7.47 19.80
N VAL A 199 3.53 -8.18 18.67
CA VAL A 199 4.59 -8.20 17.65
C VAL A 199 4.79 -6.83 17.00
N ALA A 200 3.71 -6.10 16.69
CA ALA A 200 3.78 -4.78 16.10
C ALA A 200 4.29 -3.75 17.11
N VAL A 201 3.81 -3.81 18.36
CA VAL A 201 4.26 -2.95 19.47
C VAL A 201 5.75 -3.16 19.76
N ALA A 202 6.18 -4.41 19.93
CA ALA A 202 7.58 -4.75 20.19
C ALA A 202 8.50 -4.31 19.04
N TYR A 203 8.04 -4.42 17.79
CA TYR A 203 8.78 -3.90 16.65
C TYR A 203 8.99 -2.39 16.73
N ARG A 204 7.95 -1.62 17.04
CA ARG A 204 8.04 -0.16 17.18
C ARG A 204 8.99 0.23 18.31
N GLN A 205 8.85 -0.40 19.48
CA GLN A 205 9.73 -0.18 20.63
C GLN A 205 11.20 -0.49 20.29
N LYS A 206 11.48 -1.65 19.66
CA LYS A 206 12.83 -2.06 19.25
C LYS A 206 13.51 -1.03 18.32
N HIS A 207 12.73 -0.34 17.49
CA HIS A 207 13.24 0.61 16.52
C HIS A 207 13.09 2.08 16.95
N GLY A 208 12.63 2.34 18.17
CA GLY A 208 12.41 3.69 18.70
C GLY A 208 11.33 4.47 17.93
N LEU A 209 10.33 3.77 17.39
CA LEU A 209 9.23 4.36 16.62
C LEU A 209 8.08 4.71 17.57
N GLY A 210 7.44 5.86 17.33
CA GLY A 210 6.20 6.24 18.01
C GLY A 210 5.00 5.42 17.54
N ASP A 211 3.79 5.78 17.99
CA ASP A 211 2.57 5.12 17.56
C ASP A 211 2.35 5.24 16.04
N ASP A 212 1.87 4.15 15.44
CA ASP A 212 1.55 4.10 14.01
C ASP A 212 0.12 4.57 13.77
N ARG A 213 -0.10 5.16 12.59
CA ARG A 213 -1.43 5.44 12.07
C ARG A 213 -1.61 4.69 10.76
N MET A 214 -2.83 4.24 10.49
CA MET A 214 -3.09 3.31 9.40
C MET A 214 -4.10 3.88 8.41
N GLY A 215 -3.65 4.14 7.18
CA GLY A 215 -4.53 4.24 6.02
C GLY A 215 -4.89 2.87 5.49
N ILE A 216 -5.91 2.80 4.64
CA ILE A 216 -6.33 1.57 3.94
C ILE A 216 -6.37 1.79 2.44
N ILE A 217 -5.99 0.77 1.68
CA ILE A 217 -6.21 0.70 0.23
C ILE A 217 -7.18 -0.44 -0.04
N LEU A 218 -8.37 -0.12 -0.53
CA LEU A 218 -9.33 -1.06 -1.06
C LEU A 218 -9.15 -1.10 -2.58
N MET A 219 -8.85 -2.26 -3.15
CA MET A 219 -8.45 -2.35 -4.56
C MET A 219 -9.02 -3.59 -5.22
N ARG A 220 -9.50 -3.47 -6.46
CA ARG A 220 -9.83 -4.64 -7.28
C ARG A 220 -8.58 -5.47 -7.56
N VAL A 221 -8.65 -6.78 -7.33
CA VAL A 221 -7.54 -7.69 -7.66
C VAL A 221 -7.33 -7.71 -9.18
N ALA A 222 -6.08 -7.64 -9.62
CA ALA A 222 -5.74 -7.80 -11.03
C ALA A 222 -5.88 -9.28 -11.44
N GLY A 223 -6.75 -9.55 -12.40
CA GLY A 223 -6.99 -10.93 -12.84
C GLY A 223 -8.12 -11.03 -13.86
N LYS A 224 -8.46 -12.27 -14.20
CA LYS A 224 -9.65 -12.62 -14.97
C LYS A 224 -10.25 -13.90 -14.39
N TRP A 225 -11.57 -14.02 -14.46
CA TRP A 225 -12.27 -15.27 -14.18
C TRP A 225 -11.88 -16.35 -15.20
N ARG A 226 -11.53 -17.53 -14.68
CA ARG A 226 -11.19 -18.73 -15.44
C ARG A 226 -11.89 -19.91 -14.77
N GLY A 227 -13.15 -20.11 -15.15
CA GLY A 227 -14.08 -20.96 -14.39
C GLY A 227 -14.33 -20.37 -13.00
N ARG A 228 -14.18 -21.20 -11.97
CA ARG A 228 -14.36 -20.82 -10.55
C ARG A 228 -13.19 -20.06 -9.91
N TYR A 229 -12.12 -19.78 -10.66
CA TYR A 229 -10.90 -19.17 -10.13
C TYR A 229 -10.69 -17.78 -10.73
N TYR A 230 -10.16 -16.85 -9.93
CA TYR A 230 -9.80 -15.51 -10.35
C TYR A 230 -8.30 -15.28 -10.14
N TYR A 231 -7.54 -15.13 -11.22
CA TYR A 231 -6.09 -14.94 -11.15
C TYR A 231 -5.53 -14.23 -12.39
N PRO A 232 -4.39 -13.54 -12.28
CA PRO A 232 -3.71 -12.95 -13.44
C PRO A 232 -3.04 -14.01 -14.30
N THR A 233 -2.83 -13.73 -15.57
CA THR A 233 -2.04 -14.61 -16.45
C THR A 233 -0.59 -14.75 -15.98
N MET A 234 -0.02 -13.68 -15.43
CA MET A 234 1.33 -13.64 -14.86
C MET A 234 1.38 -12.57 -13.77
N ALA A 235 2.18 -12.80 -12.73
CA ALA A 235 2.50 -11.82 -11.71
C ALA A 235 4.01 -11.82 -11.47
N GLY A 236 4.57 -10.67 -11.07
CA GLY A 236 6.01 -10.56 -10.84
C GLY A 236 6.39 -9.26 -10.15
N VAL A 237 7.64 -9.20 -9.69
CA VAL A 237 8.27 -8.02 -9.11
C VAL A 237 9.55 -7.72 -9.88
N GLY A 238 9.77 -6.46 -10.22
CA GLY A 238 10.98 -5.99 -10.91
C GLY A 238 11.71 -4.93 -10.08
N PHE A 239 13.03 -4.96 -10.12
CA PHE A 239 13.90 -3.97 -9.49
C PHE A 239 14.66 -3.22 -10.58
N SER A 240 14.54 -1.89 -10.61
CA SER A 240 15.23 -1.04 -11.58
C SER A 240 16.72 -0.87 -11.28
N ARG A 241 17.15 -1.19 -10.05
CA ARG A 241 18.54 -1.13 -9.61
C ARG A 241 18.89 -2.38 -8.82
N TYR A 242 20.12 -2.85 -9.01
CA TYR A 242 20.69 -3.93 -8.22
C TYR A 242 21.23 -3.37 -6.91
N TYR A 243 20.53 -3.60 -5.80
CA TYR A 243 21.00 -3.28 -4.47
C TYR A 243 21.73 -4.49 -3.89
N ARG A 244 23.07 -4.53 -4.01
CA ARG A 244 23.90 -5.44 -3.20
C ARG A 244 23.97 -4.85 -1.78
N ARG A 245 23.52 -5.61 -0.79
CA ARG A 245 23.80 -5.32 0.63
C ARG A 245 25.22 -5.73 0.96
#